data_AF-A0A5B0RQM0-F1
#
_entry.id   AF-A0A5B0RQM0-F1
#
_cell.length_a   1.000
_cell.length_b   1.000
_cell.length_c   1.000
_cell.angle_alpha   90.00
_cell.angle_beta   90.00
_cell.angle_gamma   90.00
#
_symmetry.space_group_name_H-M   'P 1'
#
loop_
_entity.id
_entity.type
_entity.pdbx_description
1 polymer ?
#
loop_
_entity_poly.entity_id
_entity_poly.type
_entity_poly.pdbx_seq_one_letter_code
_entity_poly.pdbx_strand_id
1 'polypeptide(L)'
;MAIKLTPLIGAHDSTGILSYLLEIDEGRILLDCGCADRPTPGEIDGYLNKLAELTPSLDLVLLSHPLLSSLGLVPLLRARLGLRCPIYATLPTKEMGRWAAEEWIGQRALEESNGIENSTQSAENLSLQLSSDQPAQNIPVIVEPENLSKSVPPSHSNSNNSDHIWKVSFKELRDAFDSVIAVRYSQPIHLGGKLRPLTLTAHKSGHTIGGTIWSLRSPLHTVSSASSSTLIYAPIFNHVRESHLDSAALVQATGDGSMRIGLGMSRPMVMVVGTERSLIKGIRKKDRDRILLV
;
A
#
# COMPACT_ATOMS: atom_id res chain seq x y z
N MET A 1 21.66 -19.03 -5.59
CA MET A 1 20.70 -18.05 -5.05
C MET A 1 21.39 -16.69 -4.95
N ALA A 2 21.30 -15.90 -6.02
CA ALA A 2 21.62 -14.48 -5.96
C ALA A 2 20.39 -13.73 -5.43
N ILE A 3 20.58 -12.90 -4.41
CA ILE A 3 19.50 -12.12 -3.79
C ILE A 3 19.86 -10.65 -3.92
N LYS A 4 18.95 -9.86 -4.49
CA LYS A 4 19.09 -8.41 -4.58
C LYS A 4 17.80 -7.75 -4.13
N LEU A 5 17.91 -6.86 -3.15
CA LEU A 5 16.80 -6.05 -2.66
C LEU A 5 17.01 -4.61 -3.11
N THR A 6 16.05 -4.06 -3.84
CA THR A 6 16.06 -2.67 -4.31
C THR A 6 14.89 -1.93 -3.65
N PRO A 7 15.13 -0.96 -2.75
CA PRO A 7 14.05 -0.14 -2.21
C PRO A 7 13.49 0.77 -3.30
N LEU A 8 12.16 0.73 -3.47
CA LEU A 8 11.47 1.62 -4.41
C LEU A 8 11.07 2.94 -3.73
N ILE A 9 10.56 2.82 -2.49
CA ILE A 9 10.22 3.91 -1.56
C ILE A 9 10.24 3.35 -0.12
N GLY A 10 10.35 4.21 0.90
CA GLY A 10 10.37 3.81 2.31
C GLY A 10 11.76 3.62 2.91
N ALA A 11 12.81 3.64 2.09
CA ALA A 11 14.19 3.58 2.56
C ALA A 11 14.70 5.00 2.86
N HIS A 12 14.93 5.29 4.14
CA HIS A 12 15.41 6.58 4.64
C HIS A 12 14.43 7.75 4.54
N ASP A 13 13.14 7.49 4.30
CA ASP A 13 12.11 8.52 4.31
C ASP A 13 11.17 8.41 5.53
N SER A 14 10.51 9.51 5.87
CA SER A 14 9.51 9.58 6.94
C SER A 14 8.09 9.41 6.40
N THR A 15 7.93 8.97 5.16
CA THR A 15 6.61 8.85 4.51
C THR A 15 5.79 7.69 5.09
N GLY A 16 6.49 6.70 5.68
CA GLY A 16 5.90 5.48 6.19
C GLY A 16 5.42 4.51 5.11
N ILE A 17 5.63 4.84 3.83
CA ILE A 17 5.24 4.00 2.68
C ILE A 17 6.25 2.85 2.54
N LEU A 18 5.75 1.65 2.25
CA LEU A 18 6.59 0.47 2.05
C LEU A 18 6.44 -0.05 0.61
N SER A 19 7.56 -0.10 -0.11
CA SER A 19 7.65 -0.89 -1.34
C SER A 19 9.09 -1.24 -1.69
N TYR A 20 9.35 -2.54 -1.87
CA TYR A 20 10.66 -3.07 -2.22
C TYR A 20 10.56 -4.04 -3.38
N LEU A 21 11.53 -4.01 -4.29
CA LEU A 21 11.72 -5.03 -5.30
C LEU A 21 12.73 -6.06 -4.78
N LEU A 22 12.29 -7.31 -4.65
CA LEU A 22 13.11 -8.45 -4.29
C LEU A 22 13.35 -9.31 -5.53
N GLU A 23 14.59 -9.36 -5.98
CA GLU A 23 15.05 -10.23 -7.06
C GLU A 23 15.73 -11.47 -6.44
N ILE A 24 15.20 -12.65 -6.73
CA ILE A 24 15.79 -13.94 -6.34
C ILE A 24 16.06 -14.73 -7.62
N ASP A 25 17.34 -14.90 -7.94
CA ASP A 25 17.81 -15.48 -9.20
C ASP A 25 17.15 -14.76 -10.40
N GLU A 26 16.22 -15.39 -11.12
CA GLU A 26 15.49 -14.77 -12.25
C GLU A 26 14.11 -14.21 -11.88
N GLY A 27 13.63 -14.49 -10.67
CA GLY A 27 12.29 -14.14 -10.23
C GLY A 27 12.23 -12.75 -9.60
N ARG A 28 11.20 -11.97 -9.97
CA ARG A 28 10.96 -10.62 -9.45
C ARG A 28 9.72 -10.58 -8.57
N ILE A 29 9.91 -10.23 -7.31
CA ILE A 29 8.86 -10.15 -6.30
C ILE A 29 8.72 -8.70 -5.84
N LEU A 30 7.52 -8.14 -5.94
CA LEU A 30 7.20 -6.86 -5.31
C LEU A 30 6.74 -7.12 -3.86
N LEU A 31 7.45 -6.54 -2.90
CA LEU A 31 7.12 -6.56 -1.48
C LEU A 31 6.42 -5.26 -1.12
N ASP A 32 5.11 -5.32 -0.87
CA ASP A 32 4.24 -4.18 -0.62
C ASP A 32 4.20 -3.12 -1.75
N CYS A 33 3.07 -2.43 -1.83
CA CYS A 33 2.81 -1.35 -2.77
C CYS A 33 1.99 -0.25 -2.09
N GLY A 34 2.61 0.38 -1.10
CA GLY A 34 1.98 1.42 -0.31
C GLY A 34 1.69 2.72 -1.07
N CYS A 35 0.80 3.52 -0.49
CA CYS A 35 0.56 4.92 -0.81
C CYS A 35 0.52 5.74 0.49
N ALA A 36 0.91 7.01 0.43
CA ALA A 36 0.62 7.97 1.50
C ALA A 36 -0.89 8.17 1.62
N ASP A 37 -1.37 8.53 2.81
CA ASP A 37 -2.76 8.95 2.99
C ASP A 37 -3.06 10.19 2.13
N ARG A 38 -2.22 11.23 2.22
CA ARG A 38 -2.32 12.41 1.36
C ARG A 38 -1.07 12.54 0.49
N PRO A 39 -1.02 11.88 -0.68
CA PRO A 39 0.10 12.03 -1.59
C PRO A 39 0.13 13.44 -2.17
N THR A 40 1.24 14.15 -1.97
CA THR A 40 1.47 15.43 -2.65
C THR A 40 1.79 15.15 -4.13
N PRO A 41 1.19 15.86 -5.09
CA PRO A 41 1.59 15.76 -6.49
C PRO A 41 3.10 15.98 -6.64
N GLY A 42 3.77 15.15 -7.44
CA GLY A 42 5.24 15.20 -7.58
C GLY A 42 6.03 14.36 -6.57
N GLU A 43 5.55 14.18 -5.34
CA GLU A 43 6.33 13.50 -4.27
C GLU A 43 6.55 12.01 -4.58
N ILE A 44 5.53 11.36 -5.14
CA ILE A 44 5.54 9.93 -5.42
C ILE A 44 5.61 9.60 -6.92
N ASP A 45 5.71 10.58 -7.80
CA ASP A 45 5.74 10.36 -9.26
C ASP A 45 6.93 9.48 -9.68
N GLY A 46 8.10 9.69 -9.08
CA GLY A 46 9.28 8.84 -9.33
C GLY A 46 9.04 7.38 -8.93
N TYR A 47 8.28 7.14 -7.87
CA TYR A 47 7.90 5.81 -7.42
C TYR A 47 6.84 5.19 -8.36
N LEU A 48 5.83 5.95 -8.77
CA LEU A 48 4.82 5.50 -9.72
C LEU A 48 5.42 5.13 -11.09
N ASN A 49 6.35 5.94 -11.59
CA ASN A 49 7.03 5.68 -12.86
C ASN A 49 7.86 4.39 -12.80
N LYS A 50 8.60 4.17 -11.70
CA LYS A 50 9.31 2.90 -11.45
C LYS A 50 8.36 1.71 -11.38
N LEU A 51 7.22 1.85 -10.70
CA LEU A 51 6.22 0.79 -10.64
C LEU A 51 5.65 0.47 -12.02
N ALA A 52 5.35 1.48 -12.84
CA ALA A 52 4.86 1.29 -14.20
C ALA A 52 5.87 0.52 -15.08
N GLU A 53 7.17 0.82 -14.95
CA GLU A 53 8.24 0.10 -15.65
C GLU A 53 8.37 -1.36 -15.17
N LEU A 54 8.29 -1.60 -13.85
CA LEU A 54 8.51 -2.92 -13.28
C LEU A 54 7.32 -3.86 -13.46
N THR A 55 6.10 -3.33 -13.43
CA THR A 55 4.84 -4.09 -13.39
C THR A 55 4.75 -5.23 -14.42
N PRO A 56 5.11 -5.05 -15.70
CA PRO A 56 5.05 -6.13 -16.69
C PRO A 56 6.02 -7.29 -16.43
N SER A 57 7.09 -7.05 -15.66
CA SER A 57 8.16 -8.01 -15.40
C SER A 57 8.03 -8.74 -14.06
N LEU A 58 7.07 -8.35 -13.21
CA LEU A 58 6.87 -8.96 -11.90
C LEU A 58 6.28 -10.37 -12.03
N ASP A 59 6.80 -11.29 -11.23
CA ASP A 59 6.34 -12.68 -11.15
C ASP A 59 5.43 -12.92 -9.94
N LEU A 60 5.50 -12.05 -8.92
CA LEU A 60 4.72 -12.14 -7.69
C LEU A 60 4.62 -10.80 -6.95
N VAL A 61 3.48 -10.54 -6.30
CA VAL A 61 3.35 -9.46 -5.30
C VAL A 61 2.97 -10.06 -3.94
N LEU A 62 3.65 -9.62 -2.88
CA LEU A 62 3.35 -9.99 -1.50
C LEU A 62 2.89 -8.77 -0.72
N LEU A 63 1.71 -8.86 -0.08
CA LEU A 63 1.17 -7.81 0.77
C LEU A 63 1.30 -8.20 2.24
N SER A 64 1.83 -7.30 3.06
CA SER A 64 2.15 -7.58 4.45
C SER A 64 1.00 -7.24 5.41
N HIS A 65 0.43 -6.03 5.31
CA HIS A 65 -0.54 -5.49 6.26
C HIS A 65 -1.72 -4.79 5.56
N PRO A 66 -2.93 -4.74 6.17
CA PRO A 66 -4.08 -3.99 5.68
C PRO A 66 -3.94 -2.48 5.95
N LEU A 67 -2.83 -1.88 5.55
CA LEU A 67 -2.56 -0.46 5.71
C LEU A 67 -2.39 0.15 4.32
N LEU A 68 -2.84 1.40 4.13
CA LEU A 68 -2.61 2.13 2.87
C LEU A 68 -1.12 2.23 2.56
N SER A 69 -0.27 2.37 3.58
CA SER A 69 1.18 2.36 3.47
C SER A 69 1.80 1.04 3.01
N SER A 70 1.03 -0.06 2.97
CA SER A 70 1.50 -1.38 2.49
C SER A 70 0.80 -1.84 1.22
N LEU A 71 -0.46 -1.47 0.98
CA LEU A 71 -1.25 -1.98 -0.15
C LEU A 71 -2.11 -0.94 -0.89
N GLY A 72 -1.94 0.35 -0.59
CA GLY A 72 -2.78 1.42 -1.14
C GLY A 72 -2.79 1.50 -2.68
N LEU A 73 -1.72 1.05 -3.35
CA LEU A 73 -1.63 1.06 -4.81
C LEU A 73 -2.08 -0.24 -5.49
N VAL A 74 -2.61 -1.22 -4.75
CA VAL A 74 -3.16 -2.46 -5.34
C VAL A 74 -4.18 -2.19 -6.45
N PRO A 75 -5.16 -1.27 -6.27
CA PRO A 75 -6.13 -0.95 -7.33
C PRO A 75 -5.44 -0.39 -8.59
N LEU A 76 -4.48 0.53 -8.40
CA LEU A 76 -3.76 1.16 -9.49
C LEU A 76 -2.92 0.14 -10.29
N LEU A 77 -2.21 -0.75 -9.59
CA LEU A 77 -1.39 -1.78 -10.21
C LEU A 77 -2.21 -2.68 -11.16
N ARG A 78 -3.43 -3.02 -10.75
CA ARG A 78 -4.30 -3.92 -11.52
C ARG A 78 -5.08 -3.21 -12.61
N ALA A 79 -5.69 -2.08 -12.29
CA ALA A 79 -6.57 -1.37 -13.23
C ALA A 79 -5.80 -0.63 -14.32
N ARG A 80 -4.63 -0.04 -14.00
CA ARG A 80 -3.94 0.91 -14.89
C ARG A 80 -2.54 0.48 -15.29
N LEU A 81 -1.79 -0.18 -14.40
CA LEU A 81 -0.41 -0.60 -14.70
C LEU A 81 -0.33 -2.00 -15.33
N GLY A 82 -1.44 -2.72 -15.43
CA GLY A 82 -1.53 -3.98 -16.17
C GLY A 82 -0.82 -5.16 -15.49
N LEU A 83 -0.74 -5.18 -14.15
CA LEU A 83 -0.13 -6.27 -13.38
C LEU A 83 -0.85 -7.60 -13.66
N ARG A 84 -0.11 -8.65 -14.06
CA ARG A 84 -0.66 -9.97 -14.42
C ARG A 84 -0.34 -11.08 -13.43
N CYS A 85 0.72 -10.92 -12.64
CA CYS A 85 1.19 -11.94 -11.71
C CYS A 85 0.23 -12.11 -10.51
N PRO A 86 0.28 -13.23 -9.78
CA PRO A 86 -0.50 -13.41 -8.55
C PRO A 86 -0.11 -12.38 -7.47
N ILE A 87 -1.09 -12.02 -6.65
CA ILE A 87 -0.91 -11.22 -5.44
C ILE A 87 -1.29 -12.10 -4.25
N TYR A 88 -0.40 -12.27 -3.27
CA TYR A 88 -0.70 -13.01 -2.05
C TYR A 88 -0.85 -12.07 -0.85
N ALA A 89 -1.90 -12.31 -0.07
CA ALA A 89 -2.17 -11.69 1.21
C ALA A 89 -2.97 -12.67 2.08
N THR A 90 -3.01 -12.48 3.40
CA THR A 90 -3.98 -13.21 4.22
C THR A 90 -5.40 -12.69 3.95
N LEU A 91 -6.41 -13.51 4.27
CA LEU A 91 -7.80 -13.09 4.12
C LEU A 91 -8.12 -11.78 4.84
N PRO A 92 -7.75 -11.57 6.13
CA PRO A 92 -8.06 -10.29 6.77
C PRO A 92 -7.28 -9.12 6.15
N THR A 93 -6.06 -9.33 5.66
CA THR A 93 -5.30 -8.29 4.95
C THR A 93 -5.99 -7.88 3.65
N LYS A 94 -6.48 -8.86 2.87
CA LYS A 94 -7.27 -8.63 1.66
C LYS A 94 -8.55 -7.85 1.96
N GLU A 95 -9.35 -8.33 2.90
CA GLU A 95 -10.68 -7.77 3.17
C GLU A 95 -10.60 -6.40 3.83
N MET A 96 -9.79 -6.24 4.88
CA MET A 96 -9.62 -4.96 5.57
C MET A 96 -8.90 -3.94 4.67
N GLY A 97 -7.93 -4.39 3.89
CA GLY A 97 -7.25 -3.55 2.91
C GLY A 97 -8.19 -3.00 1.84
N ARG A 98 -9.14 -3.82 1.36
CA ARG A 98 -10.18 -3.38 0.43
C ARG A 98 -11.02 -2.26 1.05
N TRP A 99 -11.52 -2.46 2.26
CA TRP A 99 -12.33 -1.45 2.95
C TRP A 99 -11.56 -0.15 3.18
N ALA A 100 -10.32 -0.23 3.66
CA ALA A 100 -9.47 0.94 3.85
C ALA A 100 -9.23 1.71 2.53
N ALA A 101 -9.02 1.00 1.42
CA ALA A 101 -8.86 1.62 0.11
C ALA A 101 -10.16 2.22 -0.43
N GLU A 102 -11.31 1.55 -0.23
CA GLU A 102 -12.64 2.09 -0.62
C GLU A 102 -12.94 3.39 0.13
N GLU A 103 -12.75 3.40 1.45
CA GLU A 103 -12.93 4.59 2.27
C GLU A 103 -12.00 5.71 1.83
N TRP A 104 -10.72 5.40 1.64
CA TRP A 104 -9.72 6.39 1.22
C TRP A 104 -10.05 7.04 -0.13
N ILE A 105 -10.39 6.25 -1.15
CA ILE A 105 -10.80 6.76 -2.46
C ILE A 105 -12.09 7.59 -2.35
N GLY A 106 -13.08 7.09 -1.60
CA GLY A 106 -14.34 7.80 -1.40
C GLY A 106 -14.16 9.17 -0.75
N GLN A 107 -13.30 9.25 0.27
CA GLN A 107 -12.97 10.52 0.94
C GLN A 107 -12.24 11.48 -0.01
N ARG A 108 -11.27 11.01 -0.80
CA ARG A 108 -10.56 11.85 -1.77
C ARG A 108 -11.49 12.39 -2.85
N ALA A 109 -12.41 11.55 -3.37
CA ALA A 109 -13.41 11.99 -4.34
C ALA A 109 -14.36 13.06 -3.77
N LEU A 110 -14.78 12.92 -2.50
CA LEU A 110 -15.62 13.90 -1.82
C LEU A 110 -14.88 15.23 -1.54
N GLU A 111 -13.60 15.17 -1.15
CA GLU A 111 -12.77 16.36 -0.97
C GLU A 111 -12.62 17.15 -2.28
N GLU A 112 -12.44 16.45 -3.42
CA GLU A 112 -12.39 17.08 -4.75
C GLU A 112 -13.72 17.74 -5.14
N SER A 113 -14.85 17.06 -4.94
CA SER A 113 -16.17 17.64 -5.26
C SER A 113 -16.46 18.90 -4.44
N ASN A 114 -16.14 18.88 -3.14
CA ASN A 114 -16.30 20.02 -2.26
C ASN A 114 -15.37 21.19 -2.64
N GLY A 115 -14.16 20.90 -3.12
CA GLY A 115 -13.24 21.91 -3.62
C GLY A 115 -13.80 22.64 -4.85
N ILE A 116 -14.43 21.91 -5.77
CA ILE A 116 -15.07 22.48 -6.96
C ILE A 116 -16.25 23.38 -6.57
N GLU A 117 -17.13 22.92 -5.67
CA GLU A 117 -18.26 23.72 -5.18
C GLU A 117 -17.80 25.03 -4.52
N ASN A 118 -16.77 24.97 -3.67
CA ASN A 118 -16.21 26.15 -3.01
C ASN A 118 -15.59 27.14 -4.01
N SER A 119 -14.91 26.65 -5.05
CA SER A 119 -14.35 27.50 -6.11
C SER A 119 -15.43 28.15 -6.99
N THR A 120 -16.54 27.44 -7.22
CA THR A 120 -17.68 27.93 -8.00
C THR A 120 -18.44 29.02 -7.22
N GLN A 121 -18.70 28.78 -5.93
CA GLN A 121 -19.34 29.77 -5.05
C GLN A 121 -18.47 31.01 -4.84
N SER A 122 -17.15 30.87 -4.72
CA SER A 122 -16.26 32.04 -4.60
C SER A 122 -16.16 32.84 -5.90
N ALA A 123 -16.21 32.19 -7.08
CA ALA A 123 -16.31 32.87 -8.36
C ALA A 123 -17.66 33.58 -8.55
N GLU A 124 -18.78 32.96 -8.15
CA GLU A 124 -20.11 33.58 -8.17
C GLU A 124 -20.16 34.79 -7.23
N ASN A 125 -19.63 34.68 -6.01
CA ASN A 125 -19.58 35.79 -5.05
C ASN A 125 -18.70 36.96 -5.55
N LEU A 126 -17.57 36.69 -6.21
CA LEU A 126 -16.76 37.73 -6.85
C LEU A 126 -17.51 38.43 -8.00
N SER A 127 -18.25 37.66 -8.81
CA SER A 127 -19.02 38.21 -9.93
C SER A 127 -20.18 39.11 -9.47
N LEU A 128 -20.80 38.79 -8.33
CA LEU A 128 -21.86 39.61 -7.73
C LEU A 128 -21.31 40.90 -7.12
N GLN A 129 -20.09 40.90 -6.56
CA GLN A 129 -19.43 42.11 -6.04
C GLN A 129 -18.97 43.09 -7.14
N LEU A 130 -18.63 42.60 -8.33
CA LEU A 130 -18.29 43.45 -9.48
C LEU A 130 -19.50 44.15 -10.11
N SER A 131 -20.73 43.75 -9.74
CA SER A 131 -21.97 44.31 -10.28
C SER A 131 -22.59 45.43 -9.43
N SER A 132 -22.00 45.79 -8.28
CA SER A 132 -22.63 46.67 -7.29
C SER A 132 -22.02 48.07 -7.10
N ASP A 133 -21.24 48.62 -8.05
CA ASP A 133 -20.79 50.02 -7.97
C ASP A 133 -21.12 50.88 -9.22
N GLN A 134 -22.34 51.47 -9.18
CA GLN A 134 -22.77 52.81 -9.67
C GLN A 134 -22.93 53.06 -11.21
N PRO A 135 -23.64 54.13 -11.65
CA PRO A 135 -25.04 54.13 -12.08
C PRO A 135 -25.24 54.46 -13.58
N ALA A 136 -26.49 54.33 -14.03
CA ALA A 136 -26.98 54.33 -15.41
C ALA A 136 -26.57 55.51 -16.33
N GLN A 137 -26.18 55.18 -17.57
CA GLN A 137 -26.51 55.95 -18.77
C GLN A 137 -27.03 55.01 -19.88
N ASN A 138 -28.27 55.27 -20.29
CA ASN A 138 -29.06 54.54 -21.29
C ASN A 138 -28.49 54.70 -22.72
N ILE A 139 -28.28 53.58 -23.42
CA ILE A 139 -28.41 53.48 -24.89
C ILE A 139 -29.01 52.09 -25.21
N PRO A 140 -30.11 51.97 -25.98
CA PRO A 140 -30.68 50.68 -26.30
C PRO A 140 -29.96 50.09 -27.53
N VAL A 141 -29.28 48.95 -27.36
CA VAL A 141 -28.80 48.14 -28.48
C VAL A 141 -29.59 46.84 -28.50
N ILE A 142 -30.36 46.67 -29.56
CA ILE A 142 -31.12 45.48 -29.93
C ILE A 142 -30.12 44.40 -30.35
N VAL A 143 -30.13 43.21 -29.71
CA VAL A 143 -29.60 41.98 -30.31
C VAL A 143 -30.45 40.78 -29.87
N GLU A 144 -31.04 40.10 -30.85
CA GLU A 144 -31.77 38.83 -30.76
C GLU A 144 -30.86 37.63 -30.41
N PRO A 145 -31.42 36.48 -29.98
CA PRO A 145 -30.63 35.35 -29.51
C PRO A 145 -30.27 34.38 -30.66
N GLU A 146 -28.97 34.14 -30.90
CA GLU A 146 -28.52 33.02 -31.74
C GLU A 146 -27.53 32.10 -31.01
N ASN A 147 -28.05 30.91 -30.67
CA ASN A 147 -27.55 29.57 -30.95
C ASN A 147 -26.04 29.18 -30.80
N LEU A 148 -25.86 28.19 -29.92
CA LEU A 148 -25.00 27.00 -29.97
C LEU A 148 -23.58 27.02 -30.60
N SER A 149 -22.69 26.47 -29.78
CA SER A 149 -21.49 25.66 -30.10
C SER A 149 -20.15 26.38 -30.25
N LYS A 150 -19.27 26.15 -29.26
CA LYS A 150 -17.98 25.47 -29.43
C LYS A 150 -17.38 25.18 -28.05
N SER A 151 -17.48 23.93 -27.64
CA SER A 151 -16.66 23.34 -26.59
C SER A 151 -15.20 23.48 -27.01
N VAL A 152 -14.47 24.34 -26.31
CA VAL A 152 -13.00 24.35 -26.37
C VAL A 152 -12.53 23.12 -25.58
N PRO A 153 -11.83 22.15 -26.20
CA PRO A 153 -11.26 21.04 -25.45
C PRO A 153 -10.13 21.60 -24.57
N PRO A 154 -10.01 21.22 -23.29
CA PRO A 154 -8.85 21.60 -22.52
C PRO A 154 -7.64 20.91 -23.15
N SER A 155 -6.67 21.74 -23.52
CA SER A 155 -5.34 21.39 -24.01
C SER A 155 -4.72 20.27 -23.17
N HIS A 156 -4.16 19.26 -23.85
CA HIS A 156 -3.29 18.24 -23.26
C HIS A 156 -2.11 18.89 -22.52
N SER A 157 -2.26 19.15 -21.23
CA SER A 157 -1.15 19.20 -20.30
C SER A 157 -0.86 17.75 -19.88
N ASN A 158 0.41 17.34 -19.92
CA ASN A 158 0.83 16.04 -19.41
C ASN A 158 0.35 15.89 -17.97
N SER A 159 -0.70 15.10 -17.75
CA SER A 159 -1.23 14.88 -16.41
C SER A 159 -0.24 14.05 -15.62
N ASN A 160 0.17 14.56 -14.46
CA ASN A 160 1.05 13.82 -13.56
C ASN A 160 0.33 12.54 -13.10
N ASN A 161 1.04 11.42 -13.09
CA ASN A 161 0.49 10.12 -12.68
C ASN A 161 -0.07 10.16 -11.24
N SER A 162 0.46 11.04 -10.37
CA SER A 162 -0.03 11.26 -9.01
C SER A 162 -1.51 11.65 -8.93
N ASP A 163 -2.00 12.44 -9.88
CA ASP A 163 -3.36 13.00 -9.84
C ASP A 163 -4.44 11.95 -10.17
N HIS A 164 -4.02 10.72 -10.50
CA HIS A 164 -4.88 9.64 -10.94
C HIS A 164 -4.91 8.45 -9.99
N ILE A 165 -4.17 8.48 -8.88
CA ILE A 165 -4.04 7.33 -7.96
C ILE A 165 -5.40 6.95 -7.37
N TRP A 166 -6.17 7.94 -6.90
CA TRP A 166 -7.51 7.75 -6.36
C TRP A 166 -8.61 7.86 -7.44
N LYS A 167 -8.26 8.07 -8.71
CA LYS A 167 -9.21 8.10 -9.84
C LYS A 167 -9.49 6.71 -10.42
N VAL A 168 -9.66 5.75 -9.52
CA VAL A 168 -10.04 4.35 -9.80
C VAL A 168 -11.48 4.16 -9.35
N SER A 169 -12.31 3.53 -10.19
CA SER A 169 -13.70 3.25 -9.83
C SER A 169 -13.78 2.21 -8.70
N PHE A 170 -14.85 2.26 -7.90
CA PHE A 170 -15.12 1.23 -6.88
C PHE A 170 -15.17 -0.19 -7.47
N LYS A 171 -15.63 -0.33 -8.72
CA LYS A 171 -15.63 -1.62 -9.41
C LYS A 171 -14.20 -2.10 -9.67
N GLU A 172 -13.35 -1.27 -10.26
CA GLU A 172 -11.95 -1.61 -10.52
C GLU A 172 -11.20 -1.95 -9.22
N LEU A 173 -11.47 -1.21 -8.14
CA LEU A 173 -10.90 -1.48 -6.82
C LEU A 173 -11.32 -2.87 -6.33
N ARG A 174 -12.62 -3.17 -6.34
CA ARG A 174 -13.14 -4.47 -5.89
C ARG A 174 -12.57 -5.61 -6.72
N ASP A 175 -12.58 -5.48 -8.05
CA ASP A 175 -12.00 -6.45 -8.97
C ASP A 175 -10.50 -6.69 -8.66
N ALA A 176 -9.75 -5.63 -8.32
CA ALA A 176 -8.34 -5.73 -7.95
C ALA A 176 -8.15 -6.53 -6.65
N PHE A 177 -8.90 -6.23 -5.59
CA PHE A 177 -8.82 -6.98 -4.33
C PHE A 177 -9.36 -8.40 -4.46
N ASP A 178 -10.38 -8.63 -5.28
CA ASP A 178 -10.91 -9.96 -5.55
C ASP A 178 -9.87 -10.86 -6.22
N SER A 179 -9.01 -10.29 -7.06
CA SER A 179 -7.87 -11.00 -7.67
C SER A 179 -6.76 -11.40 -6.68
N VAL A 180 -6.75 -10.83 -5.47
CA VAL A 180 -5.78 -11.20 -4.42
C VAL A 180 -6.12 -12.60 -3.90
N ILE A 181 -5.12 -13.47 -3.92
CA ILE A 181 -5.22 -14.85 -3.46
C ILE A 181 -5.00 -14.87 -1.95
N ALA A 182 -6.05 -15.24 -1.21
CA ALA A 182 -6.02 -15.34 0.23
C ALA A 182 -5.22 -16.56 0.70
N VAL A 183 -4.23 -16.34 1.58
CA VAL A 183 -3.41 -17.39 2.18
C VAL A 183 -3.71 -17.55 3.67
N ARG A 184 -3.40 -18.73 4.21
CA ARG A 184 -3.48 -18.99 5.66
C ARG A 184 -2.10 -18.96 6.29
N TYR A 185 -2.05 -18.61 7.57
CA TYR A 185 -0.81 -18.68 8.33
C TYR A 185 -0.28 -20.11 8.41
N SER A 186 1.05 -20.23 8.43
CA SER A 186 1.80 -21.49 8.54
C SER A 186 1.51 -22.52 7.44
N GLN A 187 0.76 -22.15 6.40
CA GLN A 187 0.53 -23.01 5.24
C GLN A 187 1.64 -22.77 4.20
N PRO A 188 2.42 -23.81 3.84
CA PRO A 188 3.42 -23.70 2.78
C PRO A 188 2.74 -23.63 1.40
N ILE A 189 3.22 -22.72 0.56
CA ILE A 189 2.74 -22.50 -0.80
C ILE A 189 3.93 -22.66 -1.74
N HIS A 190 3.87 -23.66 -2.62
CA HIS A 190 4.86 -23.83 -3.67
C HIS A 190 4.58 -22.83 -4.78
N LEU A 191 5.56 -21.98 -5.09
CA LEU A 191 5.40 -20.96 -6.12
C LEU A 191 5.50 -21.56 -7.53
N GLY A 192 5.01 -20.83 -8.52
CA GLY A 192 5.04 -21.23 -9.93
C GLY A 192 6.10 -20.47 -10.74
N GLY A 193 6.21 -20.81 -12.03
CA GLY A 193 7.05 -20.08 -12.99
C GLY A 193 8.53 -20.03 -12.59
N LYS A 194 9.14 -18.84 -12.71
CA LYS A 194 10.55 -18.60 -12.33
C LYS A 194 10.81 -18.77 -10.83
N LEU A 195 9.77 -18.64 -10.01
CA LEU A 195 9.83 -18.80 -8.55
C LEU A 195 9.57 -20.24 -8.10
N ARG A 196 9.42 -21.21 -9.02
CA ARG A 196 9.16 -22.63 -8.72
C ARG A 196 10.02 -23.25 -7.61
N PRO A 197 11.34 -22.99 -7.50
CA PRO A 197 12.13 -23.59 -6.42
C PRO A 197 11.83 -23.00 -5.04
N LEU A 198 10.97 -22.00 -4.90
CA LEU A 198 10.71 -21.34 -3.63
C LEU A 198 9.38 -21.81 -3.01
N THR A 199 9.42 -22.02 -1.70
CA THR A 199 8.24 -22.21 -0.87
C THR A 199 7.98 -20.95 -0.06
N LEU A 200 6.80 -20.37 -0.23
CA LEU A 200 6.31 -19.22 0.51
C LEU A 200 5.53 -19.69 1.74
N THR A 201 5.67 -18.99 2.86
CA THR A 201 4.84 -19.22 4.05
C THR A 201 4.54 -17.89 4.73
N ALA A 202 3.28 -17.66 5.06
CA ALA A 202 2.83 -16.51 5.82
C ALA A 202 2.85 -16.83 7.32
N HIS A 203 3.36 -15.91 8.14
CA HIS A 203 3.36 -16.02 9.59
C HIS A 203 2.70 -14.78 10.20
N LYS A 204 2.12 -14.90 11.40
CA LYS A 204 1.48 -13.77 12.08
C LYS A 204 2.53 -12.70 12.47
N SER A 205 2.26 -11.43 12.15
CA SER A 205 3.11 -10.30 12.55
C SER A 205 2.77 -9.74 13.93
N GLY A 206 1.55 -9.99 14.42
CA GLY A 206 1.07 -9.49 15.72
C GLY A 206 0.77 -7.99 15.76
N HIS A 207 0.91 -7.27 14.63
CA HIS A 207 0.72 -5.82 14.58
C HIS A 207 -0.72 -5.42 14.23
N THR A 208 -1.30 -6.03 13.19
CA THR A 208 -2.69 -5.81 12.77
C THR A 208 -3.39 -7.16 12.55
N ILE A 209 -4.72 -7.13 12.46
CA ILE A 209 -5.47 -8.31 12.06
C ILE A 209 -5.09 -8.70 10.62
N GLY A 210 -4.65 -9.95 10.43
CA GLY A 210 -4.14 -10.42 9.14
C GLY A 210 -2.68 -10.03 8.83
N GLY A 211 -2.03 -9.18 9.64
CA GLY A 211 -0.65 -8.77 9.41
C GLY A 211 0.32 -9.95 9.30
N THR A 212 1.18 -9.91 8.29
CA THR A 212 2.04 -11.03 7.90
C THR A 212 3.53 -10.72 7.99
N ILE A 213 4.28 -11.72 8.43
CA ILE A 213 5.70 -11.90 8.16
C ILE A 213 5.81 -12.98 7.08
N TRP A 214 6.49 -12.69 6.00
CA TRP A 214 6.68 -13.64 4.90
C TRP A 214 8.01 -14.36 5.05
N SER A 215 7.99 -15.69 4.92
CA SER A 215 9.21 -16.48 4.79
C SER A 215 9.26 -17.15 3.42
N LEU A 216 10.35 -16.94 2.68
CA LEU A 216 10.65 -17.67 1.45
C LEU A 216 11.79 -18.64 1.71
N ARG A 217 11.57 -19.92 1.39
CA ARG A 217 12.54 -21.00 1.60
C ARG A 217 12.85 -21.67 0.26
N SER A 218 14.14 -21.78 -0.07
CA SER A 218 14.62 -22.58 -1.21
C SER A 218 15.09 -23.97 -0.75
N PRO A 219 14.48 -25.09 -1.19
CA PRO A 219 14.92 -26.44 -0.82
C PRO A 219 16.31 -26.80 -1.37
N LEU A 220 16.69 -26.24 -2.53
CA LEU A 220 17.87 -26.64 -3.30
C LEU A 220 19.22 -26.14 -2.75
N HIS A 221 19.21 -25.14 -1.87
CA HIS A 221 20.44 -24.48 -1.38
C HIS A 221 20.79 -24.79 0.08
N THR A 222 20.35 -25.94 0.59
CA THR A 222 20.78 -26.48 1.90
C THR A 222 22.23 -27.01 1.82
N VAL A 223 23.17 -26.16 1.43
CA VAL A 223 24.59 -26.48 1.36
C VAL A 223 25.16 -26.30 2.78
N SER A 224 25.37 -27.44 3.45
CA SER A 224 25.78 -27.61 4.86
C SER A 224 24.63 -27.59 5.88
N SER A 225 24.66 -28.60 6.75
CA SER A 225 23.64 -29.07 7.69
C SER A 225 23.14 -28.06 8.75
N ALA A 226 23.47 -26.77 8.66
CA ALA A 226 23.27 -25.80 9.74
C ALA A 226 22.62 -24.46 9.36
N SER A 227 22.43 -24.19 8.06
CA SER A 227 21.93 -22.90 7.56
C SER A 227 20.69 -23.10 6.67
N SER A 228 19.57 -22.54 7.11
CA SER A 228 18.34 -22.51 6.33
C SER A 228 18.46 -21.41 5.26
N SER A 229 18.30 -21.75 3.98
CA SER A 229 18.16 -20.80 2.85
C SER A 229 16.80 -20.09 2.91
N THR A 230 16.57 -19.38 4.01
CA THR A 230 15.32 -18.68 4.31
C THR A 230 15.56 -17.17 4.27
N LEU A 231 14.75 -16.51 3.44
CA LEU A 231 14.58 -15.07 3.44
C LEU A 231 13.32 -14.74 4.25
N ILE A 232 13.42 -13.77 5.15
CA ILE A 232 12.30 -13.29 5.95
C ILE A 232 12.04 -11.82 5.62
N TYR A 233 10.80 -11.50 5.27
CA TYR A 233 10.31 -10.12 5.15
C TYR A 233 9.34 -9.84 6.29
N ALA A 234 9.74 -8.94 7.20
CA ALA A 234 9.02 -8.59 8.42
C ALA A 234 9.03 -7.06 8.60
N PRO A 235 8.33 -6.29 7.73
CA PRO A 235 8.39 -4.84 7.75
C PRO A 235 7.85 -4.25 9.06
N ILE A 236 6.73 -4.79 9.55
CA ILE A 236 6.11 -4.37 10.80
C ILE A 236 5.74 -5.62 11.58
N PHE A 237 6.09 -5.68 12.85
CA PHE A 237 5.71 -6.77 13.74
C PHE A 237 5.66 -6.30 15.19
N ASN A 238 4.83 -6.96 16.00
CA ASN A 238 4.74 -6.72 17.44
C ASN A 238 5.07 -8.00 18.19
N HIS A 239 6.15 -7.99 18.97
CA HIS A 239 6.56 -9.14 19.78
C HIS A 239 5.75 -9.26 21.08
N VAL A 240 5.01 -8.22 21.48
CA VAL A 240 4.14 -8.26 22.68
C VAL A 240 2.75 -8.74 22.29
N ARG A 241 2.19 -9.65 23.08
CA ARG A 241 0.80 -10.09 22.92
C ARG A 241 -0.16 -8.96 23.31
N GLU A 242 -1.07 -8.62 22.40
CA GLU A 242 -2.15 -7.67 22.63
C GLU A 242 -3.45 -8.36 23.04
N SER A 243 -4.51 -7.59 23.29
CA SER A 243 -5.79 -8.14 23.77
C SER A 243 -6.50 -8.98 22.70
N HIS A 244 -6.38 -8.58 21.44
CA HIS A 244 -7.04 -9.24 20.30
C HIS A 244 -6.08 -9.91 19.31
N LEU A 245 -4.77 -9.78 19.53
CA LEU A 245 -3.74 -10.34 18.66
C LEU A 245 -2.65 -11.03 19.49
N ASP A 246 -2.24 -12.20 19.02
CA ASP A 246 -1.04 -12.85 19.53
C ASP A 246 0.21 -12.08 19.13
N SER A 247 1.32 -12.35 19.84
CA SER A 247 2.63 -11.86 19.44
C SER A 247 3.06 -12.40 18.07
N ALA A 248 3.99 -11.69 17.43
CA ALA A 248 4.65 -12.09 16.21
C ALA A 248 5.20 -13.53 16.31
N ALA A 249 5.15 -14.26 15.20
CA ALA A 249 5.68 -15.62 15.13
C ALA A 249 7.22 -15.69 15.27
N LEU A 250 7.91 -14.56 15.08
CA LEU A 250 9.38 -14.48 15.14
C LEU A 250 9.93 -14.86 16.52
N VAL A 251 9.29 -14.36 17.58
CA VAL A 251 9.69 -14.58 18.98
C VAL A 251 8.44 -14.92 19.77
N GLN A 252 8.36 -16.17 20.23
CA GLN A 252 7.22 -16.67 20.99
C GLN A 252 7.65 -16.94 22.42
N ALA A 253 6.91 -16.36 23.35
CA ALA A 253 7.00 -16.73 24.75
C ALA A 253 6.48 -18.16 24.93
N THR A 254 7.30 -19.04 25.48
CA THR A 254 6.84 -20.34 25.95
C THR A 254 6.36 -20.24 27.40
N GLY A 255 5.45 -21.13 27.79
CA GLY A 255 4.82 -21.11 29.11
C GLY A 255 5.78 -21.26 30.30
N ASP A 256 7.03 -21.64 30.03
CA ASP A 256 8.14 -21.72 30.98
C ASP A 256 8.90 -20.38 31.16
N GLY A 257 8.45 -19.31 30.51
CA GLY A 257 9.11 -18.01 30.53
C GLY A 257 10.32 -17.89 29.59
N SER A 258 10.65 -18.95 28.84
CA SER A 258 11.69 -18.88 27.80
C SER A 258 11.12 -18.32 26.49
N MET A 259 12.01 -17.81 25.63
CA MET A 259 11.63 -17.32 24.29
C MET A 259 12.14 -18.31 23.25
N ARG A 260 11.26 -18.73 22.34
CA ARG A 260 11.63 -19.60 21.21
C ARG A 260 11.40 -18.88 19.90
N ILE A 261 12.31 -19.11 18.96
CA ILE A 261 12.17 -18.63 17.59
C ILE A 261 11.14 -19.52 16.88
N GLY A 262 10.25 -18.91 16.10
CA GLY A 262 9.25 -19.62 15.31
C GLY A 262 9.86 -20.71 14.42
N LEU A 263 9.14 -21.83 14.30
CA LEU A 263 9.55 -22.96 13.44
C LEU A 263 9.78 -22.48 12.00
N GLY A 264 10.92 -22.84 11.43
CA GLY A 264 11.27 -22.46 10.06
C GLY A 264 11.74 -21.01 9.87
N MET A 265 11.90 -20.25 10.95
CA MET A 265 12.44 -18.87 10.94
C MET A 265 13.79 -18.75 11.67
N SER A 266 14.36 -19.87 12.14
CA SER A 266 15.69 -19.89 12.77
C SER A 266 16.79 -19.74 11.71
N ARG A 267 17.81 -18.94 12.05
CA ARG A 267 19.00 -18.69 11.21
C ARG A 267 18.64 -18.30 9.76
N PRO A 268 17.90 -17.20 9.55
CA PRO A 268 17.64 -16.70 8.21
C PRO A 268 18.95 -16.26 7.54
N MET A 269 19.03 -16.44 6.22
CA MET A 269 20.15 -15.94 5.42
C MET A 269 20.04 -14.43 5.22
N VAL A 270 18.82 -13.96 4.95
CA VAL A 270 18.49 -12.55 4.79
C VAL A 270 17.22 -12.26 5.57
N MET A 271 17.23 -11.17 6.32
CA MET A 271 16.07 -10.68 7.04
C MET A 271 15.89 -9.19 6.74
N VAL A 272 14.74 -8.85 6.18
CA VAL A 272 14.34 -7.47 5.90
C VAL A 272 13.33 -7.06 6.96
N VAL A 273 13.67 -6.04 7.74
CA VAL A 273 12.87 -5.55 8.87
C VAL A 273 12.69 -4.04 8.77
N GLY A 274 11.54 -3.55 9.22
CA GLY A 274 11.34 -2.11 9.41
C GLY A 274 11.99 -1.62 10.70
N THR A 275 12.49 -0.39 10.68
CA THR A 275 13.19 0.25 11.80
C THR A 275 12.47 1.49 12.32
N GLU A 276 11.23 1.73 11.90
CA GLU A 276 10.44 2.94 12.23
C GLU A 276 10.43 3.25 13.74
N ARG A 277 10.27 2.21 14.57
CA ARG A 277 10.21 2.34 16.03
C ARG A 277 11.46 1.85 16.76
N SER A 278 12.58 1.71 16.05
CA SER A 278 13.83 1.12 16.60
C SER A 278 14.41 1.88 17.79
N LEU A 279 14.25 3.21 17.82
CA LEU A 279 14.73 4.07 18.92
C LEU A 279 13.66 4.32 20.00
N ILE A 280 12.45 3.79 19.83
CA ILE A 280 11.31 4.08 20.72
C ILE A 280 11.16 2.96 21.74
N LYS A 281 11.28 3.29 23.03
CA LYS A 281 10.94 2.38 24.12
C LYS A 281 9.44 2.43 24.41
N GLY A 282 8.74 1.36 24.07
CA GLY A 282 7.31 1.24 24.37
C GLY A 282 7.01 1.16 25.87
N ILE A 283 5.87 1.72 26.28
CA ILE A 283 5.32 1.56 27.63
C ILE A 283 4.80 0.12 27.77
N ARG A 284 4.92 -0.48 28.96
CA ARG A 284 4.37 -1.81 29.22
C ARG A 284 2.85 -1.80 28.99
N LYS A 285 2.33 -2.84 28.34
CA LYS A 285 0.90 -2.98 28.04
C LYS A 285 0.01 -2.70 29.26
N LYS A 286 0.34 -3.29 30.42
CA LYS A 286 -0.41 -3.09 31.67
C LYS A 286 -0.52 -1.62 32.09
N ASP A 287 0.55 -0.85 31.91
CA ASP A 287 0.59 0.55 32.31
C ASP A 287 -0.14 1.43 31.28
N ARG A 288 0.00 1.10 29.99
CA ARG A 288 -0.75 1.74 28.89
C ARG A 288 -2.26 1.55 29.05
N ASP A 289 -2.71 0.31 29.28
CA ASP A 289 -4.12 -0.02 29.42
C ASP A 289 -4.72 0.63 30.68
N ARG A 290 -3.94 0.73 31.77
CA ARG A 290 -4.35 1.46 32.98
C ARG A 290 -4.62 2.95 32.70
N ILE A 291 -3.79 3.59 31.89
CA ILE A 291 -3.95 5.02 31.57
C ILE A 291 -5.16 5.26 30.66
N LEU A 292 -5.43 4.37 29.71
CA LEU A 292 -6.51 4.54 28.73
C LEU A 292 -7.91 4.21 29.26
N LEU A 293 -8.01 3.39 30.31
CA LEU A 293 -9.29 2.93 30.87
C LEU A 293 -9.72 3.71 32.13
N VAL A 294 -9.01 4.78 32.47
CA VAL A 294 -9.33 5.73 33.56
C VAL A 294 -9.87 7.01 32.94
#